data_AF-A0A1V6GVW2-F1
#
_entry.id   AF-A0A1V6GVW2-F1
#
_cell.length_a   1.000
_cell.length_b   1.000
_cell.length_c   1.000
_cell.angle_alpha   90.00
_cell.angle_beta   90.00
_cell.angle_gamma   90.00
#
_symmetry.space_group_name_H-M   'P 1'
#
loop_
_entity.id
_entity.type
_entity.pdbx_description
1 polymer ?
#
loop_
_entity_poly.entity_id
_entity_poly.type
_entity_poly.pdbx_seq_one_letter_code
_entity_poly.pdbx_strand_id
1 'polypeptide(L)'
;MASESVERLNRCFVAVFPGIGQNEIETASTDNTQEWDSIATVMLFSLISQEFGIKILPQQMFELKSYSAIHAFLTEQGKMI
;
A
#
# COMPACT_ATOMS: atom_id res chain seq x y z
N MET A 1 1.25 17.06 10.43
CA MET A 1 1.06 15.85 11.25
C MET A 1 0.46 14.82 10.33
N ALA A 2 1.14 13.70 10.08
CA ALA A 2 0.56 12.62 9.29
C ALA A 2 -0.61 12.01 10.09
N SER A 3 -1.71 11.67 9.41
CA SER A 3 -2.85 11.01 10.04
C SER A 3 -2.46 9.58 10.46
N GLU A 4 -3.07 9.05 11.53
CA GLU A 4 -2.81 7.67 12.00
C GLU A 4 -2.97 6.64 10.87
N SER A 5 -3.96 6.83 10.00
CA SER A 5 -4.22 6.01 8.81
C SER A 5 -3.04 5.98 7.82
N VAL A 6 -2.31 7.09 7.67
CA VAL A 6 -1.09 7.16 6.84
C VAL A 6 0.04 6.33 7.47
N GLU A 7 0.22 6.43 8.78
CA GLU A 7 1.24 5.61 9.47
C GLU A 7 0.94 4.12 9.40
N ARG A 8 -0.34 3.74 9.41
CA ARG A 8 -0.78 2.34 9.22
C ARG A 8 -0.47 1.85 7.81
N LEU A 9 -0.76 2.66 6.79
CA LEU A 9 -0.41 2.33 5.40
C LEU A 9 1.11 2.20 5.22
N ASN A 10 1.89 3.15 5.75
CA ASN A 10 3.35 3.11 5.70
C ASN A 10 3.91 1.85 6.38
N ARG A 11 3.32 1.41 7.50
CA ARG A 11 3.70 0.16 8.17
C ARG A 11 3.48 -1.07 7.29
N CYS A 12 2.39 -1.14 6.53
CA CYS A 12 2.18 -2.22 5.56
C CYS A 12 3.28 -2.25 4.49
N PHE A 13 3.70 -1.07 3.99
CA PHE A 13 4.79 -0.98 3.02
C PHE A 13 6.13 -1.44 3.59
N VAL A 14 6.50 -0.97 4.79
CA VAL A 14 7.75 -1.37 5.46
C VAL A 14 7.76 -2.86 5.79
N ALA A 15 6.61 -3.45 6.11
CA ALA A 15 6.50 -4.88 6.41
C ALA A 15 6.78 -5.78 5.18
N VAL A 16 6.42 -5.31 3.98
CA VAL A 16 6.66 -6.05 2.72
C VAL A 16 8.00 -5.68 2.09
N PHE A 17 8.40 -4.42 2.22
CA PHE A 17 9.61 -3.85 1.63
C PHE A 17 10.52 -3.33 2.76
N PRO A 18 11.19 -4.19 3.52
CA PRO A 18 11.98 -3.78 4.68
C PRO A 18 13.17 -2.85 4.31
N GLY A 19 13.58 -2.84 3.04
CA GLY A 19 14.63 -1.96 2.53
C GLY A 19 14.16 -0.57 2.08
N ILE A 20 12.84 -0.30 2.05
CA ILE A 20 12.32 0.97 1.55
C ILE A 20 12.58 2.13 2.53
N GLY A 21 13.17 3.22 2.04
CA GLY A 21 13.36 4.42 2.84
C GLY A 21 12.03 5.11 3.15
N GLN A 22 11.91 5.74 4.33
CA GLN A 22 10.69 6.47 4.73
C GLN A 22 10.27 7.53 3.71
N ASN A 23 11.23 8.20 3.08
CA ASN A 23 10.98 9.22 2.06
C ASN A 23 10.60 8.63 0.69
N GLU A 24 10.80 7.33 0.48
CA GLU A 24 10.53 6.65 -0.80
C GLU A 24 9.14 6.01 -0.83
N ILE A 25 8.59 5.67 0.35
CA ILE A 25 7.28 5.01 0.50
C ILE A 25 6.17 5.75 -0.26
N GLU A 26 6.06 7.07 -0.08
CA GLU A 26 4.97 7.86 -0.68
C GLU A 26 5.05 7.90 -2.22
N THR A 27 6.25 7.70 -2.76
CA THR A 27 6.51 7.65 -4.20
C THR A 27 6.60 6.22 -4.75
N ALA A 28 6.49 5.21 -3.89
CA ALA A 28 6.67 3.81 -4.27
C ALA A 28 5.66 3.39 -5.34
N SER A 29 6.16 2.68 -6.34
CA SER A 29 5.38 2.07 -7.41
C SER A 29 6.05 0.80 -7.91
N THR A 30 5.32 0.00 -8.67
CA THR A 30 5.85 -1.19 -9.33
C THR A 30 7.01 -0.88 -10.29
N ASP A 31 7.16 0.38 -10.73
CA ASP A 31 8.22 0.81 -11.66
C ASP A 31 9.51 1.22 -10.95
N ASN A 32 9.43 1.78 -9.73
CA ASN A 32 10.61 2.30 -9.01
C ASN A 32 11.00 1.46 -7.78
N THR A 33 10.14 0.54 -7.37
CA THR A 33 10.38 -0.35 -6.22
C THR A 33 10.73 -1.73 -6.76
N GLN A 34 12.02 -2.02 -6.86
CA GLN A 34 12.52 -3.25 -7.47
C GLN A 34 11.96 -4.53 -6.83
N GLU A 35 11.72 -4.51 -5.51
CA GLU A 35 11.15 -5.65 -4.78
C GLU A 35 9.63 -5.81 -4.96
N TRP A 36 8.97 -4.84 -5.61
CA TRP A 36 7.53 -4.86 -5.85
C TRP A 36 7.16 -5.74 -7.04
N ASP A 37 7.29 -7.05 -6.86
CA ASP A 37 6.86 -8.07 -7.80
C ASP A 37 5.41 -8.54 -7.54
N SER A 38 4.98 -9.59 -8.24
CA SER A 38 3.63 -10.16 -8.08
C SER A 38 3.39 -10.79 -6.70
N ILE A 39 4.41 -11.35 -6.05
CA ILE A 39 4.28 -11.97 -4.72
C ILE A 39 4.18 -10.86 -3.67
N ALA A 40 5.07 -9.86 -3.74
CA ALA A 40 5.03 -8.68 -2.89
C ALA A 40 3.71 -7.93 -3.02
N THR A 41 3.18 -7.82 -4.24
CA THR A 41 1.83 -7.27 -4.51
C THR A 41 0.76 -7.98 -3.69
N VAL A 42 0.69 -9.32 -3.78
CA VAL A 42 -0.31 -10.11 -3.04
C VAL A 42 -0.12 -9.97 -1.52
N MET A 43 1.12 -10.00 -1.03
CA MET A 43 1.40 -9.83 0.41
C MET A 43 0.99 -8.45 0.92
N LEU A 44 1.34 -7.38 0.19
CA LEU A 44 0.99 -6.01 0.51
C LEU A 44 -0.53 -5.83 0.58
N PHE A 45 -1.25 -6.30 -0.43
CA PHE A 45 -2.70 -6.19 -0.46
C PHE A 45 -3.38 -7.07 0.60
N SER A 46 -2.78 -8.20 0.97
CA SER A 46 -3.26 -9.02 2.09
C SER A 46 -3.16 -8.27 3.42
N LEU A 47 -2.00 -7.66 3.70
CA LEU A 47 -1.79 -6.85 4.90
C LEU A 47 -2.70 -5.62 4.94
N ILE A 48 -2.83 -4.88 3.84
CA ILE A 48 -3.74 -3.73 3.76
C ILE A 48 -5.20 -4.16 4.00
N SER A 49 -5.61 -5.28 3.42
CA SER A 49 -6.97 -5.81 3.63
C SER A 49 -7.25 -6.13 5.10
N GLN A 50 -6.27 -6.74 5.79
CA GLN A 50 -6.36 -7.04 7.22
C GLN A 50 -6.35 -5.77 8.07
N GLU A 51 -5.39 -4.88 7.83
CA GLU A 51 -5.18 -3.64 8.60
C GLU A 51 -6.42 -2.74 8.50
N PHE A 52 -6.93 -2.49 7.29
CA PHE A 52 -8.05 -1.57 7.09
C PHE A 52 -9.43 -2.23 7.13
N GLY A 53 -9.48 -3.56 7.29
CA GLY A 53 -10.72 -4.34 7.32
C GLY A 53 -11.51 -4.19 6.03
N ILE A 54 -10.85 -4.34 4.88
CA ILE A 54 -11.44 -4.23 3.54
C ILE A 54 -11.16 -5.47 2.72
N LYS A 55 -11.90 -5.63 1.63
CA LYS A 55 -11.68 -6.68 0.64
C LYS A 55 -11.19 -6.06 -0.65
N ILE A 56 -9.99 -6.43 -1.07
CA ILE A 56 -9.39 -6.02 -2.35
C ILE A 56 -9.49 -7.20 -3.31
N LEU A 57 -10.16 -6.99 -4.44
CA LEU A 57 -10.28 -8.02 -5.46
C LEU A 57 -8.98 -8.12 -6.28
N PRO A 58 -8.62 -9.31 -6.79
CA PRO A 58 -7.42 -9.49 -7.60
C PRO A 58 -7.33 -8.52 -8.79
N GLN A 59 -8.46 -8.21 -9.44
CA GLN A 59 -8.52 -7.25 -10.54
C GLN A 59 -8.09 -5.84 -10.11
N GLN A 60 -8.44 -5.43 -8.89
CA GLN A 60 -8.06 -4.13 -8.35
C GLN A 60 -6.57 -4.09 -8.01
N MET A 61 -5.98 -5.21 -7.58
CA MET A 61 -4.55 -5.28 -7.29
C MET A 61 -3.69 -4.96 -8.52
N PHE A 62 -4.17 -5.31 -9.72
CA PHE A 62 -3.48 -4.98 -10.97
C PHE A 62 -3.55 -3.50 -11.34
N GLU A 63 -4.58 -2.78 -10.88
CA GLU A 63 -4.74 -1.33 -11.12
C GLU A 63 -3.98 -0.50 -10.08
N LEU A 64 -3.86 -1.01 -8.86
CA LEU A 64 -3.23 -0.34 -7.72
C LEU A 64 -1.70 -0.54 -7.74
N LYS A 65 -1.03 0.13 -8.68
CA LYS A 65 0.42 -0.02 -8.93
C LYS A 65 1.32 0.99 -8.22
N SER A 66 0.76 1.86 -7.38
CA SER A 66 1.52 2.87 -6.63
C SER A 66 0.94 3.12 -5.26
N TYR A 67 1.77 3.63 -4.35
CA TYR A 67 1.34 4.10 -3.04
C TYR A 67 0.20 5.12 -3.16
N SER A 68 0.33 6.09 -4.07
CA SER A 68 -0.70 7.10 -4.31
C SER A 68 -2.03 6.50 -4.77
N ALA A 69 -2.01 5.48 -5.64
CA ALA A 69 -3.22 4.79 -6.09
C ALA A 69 -3.90 4.03 -4.93
N ILE A 70 -3.11 3.35 -4.10
CA ILE A 70 -3.61 2.65 -2.91
C ILE A 70 -4.20 3.62 -1.89
N HIS A 71 -3.50 4.73 -1.62
CA HIS A 71 -3.96 5.78 -0.72
C HIS A 71 -5.29 6.38 -1.22
N ALA A 72 -5.39 6.69 -2.52
CA ALA A 72 -6.62 7.20 -3.12
C ALA A 72 -7.77 6.19 -2.96
N PHE A 73 -7.52 4.92 -3.28
CA PHE A 73 -8.49 3.85 -3.10
C PHE A 73 -8.98 3.73 -1.65
N LEU A 74 -8.07 3.74 -0.67
CA LEU A 74 -8.43 3.70 0.76
C LEU A 74 -9.21 4.95 1.19
N THR A 75 -8.92 6.11 0.60
CA THR A 75 -9.65 7.36 0.84
C THR A 75 -11.08 7.26 0.32
N GLU A 76 -11.28 6.71 -0.89
CA GLU A 76 -12.61 6.46 -1.45
C GLU A 76 -13.43 5.47 -0.59
N GLN A 77 -12.76 4.52 0.07
CA GLN A 77 -13.39 3.61 1.03
C GLN A 77 -13.61 4.23 2.42
N GLY A 78 -13.25 5.51 2.63
CA GLY A 78 -13.38 6.19 3.92
C GLY A 78 -12.43 5.67 5.00
N LYS A 79 -11.29 5.08 4.61
CA LYS A 79 -10.30 4.46 5.52
C LYS A 79 -9.11 5.35 5.85
N MET A 80 -9.01 6.52 5.21
CA MET A 80 -7.93 7.51 5.39
C MET A 80 -8.36 8.75 6.19
N ILE A 81 -9.46 8.66 6.93
CA ILE A 81 -9.95 9.71 7.84
C ILE A 81 -9.29 9.63 9.22
#